data_AF-A0A358D2T3-F1
#
_entry.id   AF-A0A358D2T3-F1
#
_cell.length_a   1.000
_cell.length_b   1.000
_cell.length_c   1.000
_cell.angle_alpha   90.00
_cell.angle_beta   90.00
_cell.angle_gamma   90.00
#
_symmetry.space_group_name_H-M   'P 1'
#
loop_
_entity.id
_entity.type
_entity.pdbx_description
1 polymer ?
#
loop_
_entity_poly.entity_id
_entity_poly.type
_entity_poly.pdbx_seq_one_letter_code
_entity_poly.pdbx_strand_id
1 'polypeptide(L)'
;MPAVSVRFIPELPTETDIAVLDSGCVKVVNYAGVVADTPNRRDAGRLVDSFVEPLFQYGVPDRYGSRPARSDIVRTEAWRRFGVEVTAIPIDEWRIGPIWEEWLLTWQQIVEAIASGEEPLPPVVEVTLPSR
;
A
#
# COMPACT_ATOMS: atom_id res chain seq x y z
N MET A 1 3.74 -20.36 -37.31
CA MET A 1 2.43 -20.31 -36.63
C MET A 1 2.24 -18.90 -36.10
N PRO A 2 1.17 -18.18 -36.45
CA PRO A 2 0.91 -16.86 -35.88
C PRO A 2 0.62 -16.99 -34.38
N ALA A 3 1.11 -16.04 -33.58
CA ALA A 3 0.86 -15.99 -32.15
C ALA A 3 -0.63 -15.66 -31.90
N VAL A 4 -1.31 -16.53 -31.17
CA VAL A 4 -2.68 -16.31 -30.69
C VAL A 4 -2.58 -15.72 -29.29
N SER A 5 -3.02 -14.48 -29.10
CA SER A 5 -3.16 -13.90 -27.76
C SER A 5 -4.58 -14.10 -27.26
N VAL A 6 -4.75 -14.84 -26.18
CA VAL A 6 -6.01 -14.91 -25.43
C VAL A 6 -5.93 -13.88 -24.31
N ARG A 7 -6.84 -12.90 -24.30
CA ARG A 7 -7.02 -11.97 -23.20
C ARG A 7 -8.30 -12.33 -22.46
N PHE A 8 -8.17 -12.76 -21.21
CA PHE A 8 -9.30 -12.82 -20.31
C PHE A 8 -9.58 -11.38 -19.83
N ILE A 9 -10.68 -10.82 -20.30
CA ILE A 9 -11.23 -9.56 -19.78
C ILE A 9 -12.51 -9.98 -19.08
N PRO A 10 -12.50 -10.18 -17.74
CA PRO A 10 -13.74 -10.47 -17.04
C PRO A 10 -14.69 -9.29 -17.23
N GLU A 11 -15.93 -9.57 -17.62
CA GLU A 11 -17.00 -8.57 -17.56
C GLU A 11 -17.12 -8.13 -16.10
N LEU A 12 -16.85 -6.84 -15.85
CA LEU A 12 -16.99 -6.26 -14.51
C LEU A 12 -18.49 -6.26 -14.17
N PRO A 13 -18.88 -6.64 -12.95
CA PRO A 13 -20.28 -6.63 -12.54
C PRO A 13 -20.84 -5.20 -12.60
N THR A 14 -22.12 -5.07 -12.92
CA THR A 14 -22.83 -3.78 -13.08
C THR A 14 -22.86 -2.96 -11.79
N GLU A 15 -22.86 -3.66 -10.66
CA GLU A 15 -22.76 -3.10 -9.31
C GLU A 15 -21.81 -4.00 -8.51
N THR A 16 -20.98 -3.39 -7.68
CA THR A 16 -20.18 -4.12 -6.69
C THR A 16 -20.42 -3.48 -5.34
N ASP A 17 -20.63 -4.29 -4.30
CA ASP A 17 -20.73 -3.84 -2.90
C ASP A 17 -19.35 -3.39 -2.35
N ILE A 18 -18.63 -2.57 -3.12
CA ILE A 18 -17.36 -1.97 -2.71
C ILE A 18 -17.69 -0.61 -2.11
N ALA A 19 -17.65 -0.52 -0.79
CA ALA A 19 -17.53 0.77 -0.12
C ALA A 19 -16.12 1.31 -0.39
N VAL A 20 -16.04 2.38 -1.18
CA VAL A 20 -14.79 3.13 -1.38
C VAL A 20 -14.74 4.22 -0.31
N LEU A 21 -13.65 4.26 0.45
CA LEU A 21 -13.31 5.44 1.24
C LEU A 21 -12.98 6.57 0.26
N ASP A 22 -13.97 7.41 -0.05
CA ASP A 22 -13.90 8.50 -1.03
C ASP A 22 -13.04 9.68 -0.56
N SER A 23 -12.79 9.75 0.74
CA SER A 23 -12.25 10.91 1.45
C SER A 23 -10.91 10.58 2.11
N GLY A 24 -9.94 10.13 1.32
CA GLY A 24 -8.56 10.07 1.78
C GLY A 24 -7.62 9.29 0.89
N CYS A 25 -6.58 9.95 0.37
CA CYS A 25 -5.41 9.23 -0.10
C CYS A 25 -4.56 8.83 1.12
N VAL A 26 -4.25 7.55 1.27
CA VAL A 26 -3.29 7.05 2.25
C VAL A 26 -1.95 6.81 1.59
N LYS A 27 -0.86 7.23 2.24
CA LYS A 27 0.50 6.95 1.75
C LYS A 27 0.90 5.55 2.21
N VAL A 28 0.99 4.62 1.27
CA VAL A 28 1.62 3.32 1.50
C VAL A 28 3.07 3.39 1.02
N VAL A 29 4.01 2.98 1.87
CA VAL A 29 5.44 2.98 1.56
C VAL A 29 5.94 1.55 1.48
N ASN A 30 6.65 1.24 0.40
CA ASN A 30 7.35 -0.03 0.26
C ASN A 30 8.74 0.09 0.89
N TYR A 31 9.03 -0.79 1.85
CA TYR A 31 10.31 -0.84 2.55
C TYR A 31 11.09 -2.09 2.16
N ALA A 32 12.41 -1.99 2.20
CA ALA A 32 13.32 -3.12 2.12
C ALA A 32 14.31 -3.02 3.28
N GLY A 33 14.65 -4.16 3.89
CA GLY A 33 15.54 -4.22 5.03
C GLY A 33 16.41 -5.47 5.00
N VAL A 34 17.53 -5.40 5.71
CA VAL A 34 18.43 -6.55 5.88
C VAL A 34 17.99 -7.31 7.13
N VAL A 35 17.63 -8.58 6.96
CA VAL A 35 17.23 -9.46 8.06
C VAL A 35 18.39 -9.65 9.04
N ALA A 36 18.09 -9.63 10.34
CA ALA A 36 19.07 -9.90 11.38
C ALA A 36 19.76 -11.26 11.16
N ASP A 37 21.04 -11.34 11.50
CA ASP A 37 21.85 -12.57 11.42
C ASP A 37 21.96 -13.21 10.02
N THR A 38 21.61 -12.47 8.96
CA THR A 38 21.85 -12.96 7.60
C THR A 38 23.35 -13.21 7.37
N PRO A 39 23.74 -14.38 6.85
CA PRO A 39 25.15 -14.73 6.66
C PRO A 39 25.84 -13.82 5.62
N ASN A 40 25.07 -13.24 4.71
CA ASN A 40 25.57 -12.38 3.63
C ASN A 40 25.14 -10.91 3.81
N ARG A 41 25.31 -10.38 5.03
CA ARG A 41 24.87 -9.02 5.40
C ARG A 41 25.36 -7.93 4.44
N ARG A 42 26.61 -8.04 3.99
CA ARG A 42 27.21 -7.06 3.08
C ARG A 42 26.49 -7.01 1.73
N ASP A 43 26.24 -8.17 1.14
CA ASP A 43 25.61 -8.24 -0.19
C ASP A 43 24.12 -7.93 -0.11
N ALA A 44 23.45 -8.33 0.97
CA ALA A 44 22.08 -7.89 1.25
C ALA A 44 21.98 -6.35 1.38
N GLY A 45 22.94 -5.72 2.06
CA GLY A 45 23.02 -4.26 2.15
C GLY A 45 23.18 -3.61 0.78
N ARG A 46 24.09 -4.12 -0.05
CA ARG A 46 24.28 -3.63 -1.42
C ARG A 46 23.03 -3.76 -2.30
N LEU A 47 22.25 -4.81 -2.11
CA LEU A 47 20.97 -4.96 -2.80
C LEU A 47 19.98 -3.88 -2.37
N VAL A 48 19.87 -3.60 -1.06
CA VAL A 48 19.02 -2.51 -0.55
C VAL A 48 19.51 -1.15 -1.09
N ASP A 49 20.82 -0.91 -1.12
CA ASP A 49 21.41 0.31 -1.69
C ASP A 49 21.02 0.47 -3.17
N SER A 50 21.01 -0.62 -3.95
CA SER A 50 20.63 -0.59 -5.36
C SER A 50 19.18 -0.13 -5.58
N PHE A 51 18.28 -0.36 -4.62
CA PHE A 51 16.90 0.10 -4.72
C PHE A 51 16.78 1.61 -4.58
N VAL A 52 17.72 2.31 -3.94
CA VAL A 52 17.69 3.78 -3.82
C VAL A 52 18.57 4.48 -4.85
N GLU A 53 19.16 3.74 -5.78
CA GLU A 53 19.93 4.32 -6.87
C GLU A 53 19.02 5.10 -7.86
N PRO A 54 19.53 6.20 -8.45
CA PRO A 54 18.76 7.01 -9.40
C PRO A 54 18.13 6.21 -10.55
N LEU A 55 18.87 5.26 -11.13
CA LEU A 55 18.40 4.48 -12.28
C LEU A 55 17.25 3.54 -11.89
N PHE A 56 17.36 2.89 -10.73
CA PHE A 56 16.27 2.06 -10.21
C PHE A 56 15.04 2.93 -9.94
N GLN A 57 15.22 4.04 -9.24
CA GLN A 57 14.14 4.97 -8.87
C GLN A 57 13.48 5.61 -10.09
N TYR A 58 14.21 5.83 -11.18
CA TYR A 58 13.64 6.33 -12.45
C TYR A 58 12.63 5.34 -13.06
N GLY A 59 12.86 4.03 -12.91
CA GLY A 59 11.98 2.99 -13.44
C GLY A 59 10.80 2.64 -12.53
N VAL A 60 10.83 3.04 -11.25
CA VAL A 60 9.76 2.75 -10.27
C VAL A 60 8.37 3.19 -10.75
N PRO A 61 8.20 4.40 -11.29
CA PRO A 61 6.88 4.92 -11.64
C PRO A 61 6.21 4.12 -12.77
N ASP A 62 6.97 3.72 -13.79
CA ASP A 62 6.43 3.00 -14.94
C ASP A 62 6.24 1.51 -14.63
N ARG A 63 7.07 0.93 -13.75
CA ARG A 63 7.02 -0.50 -13.43
C ARG A 63 6.02 -0.86 -12.33
N TYR A 64 5.87 0.01 -11.33
CA TYR A 64 5.10 -0.26 -10.12
C TYR A 64 3.95 0.71 -9.89
N GLY A 65 3.74 1.70 -10.78
CA GLY A 65 2.69 2.71 -10.61
C GLY A 65 2.85 3.53 -9.33
N SER A 66 4.07 3.62 -8.79
CA SER A 66 4.38 4.23 -7.50
C SER A 66 5.28 5.45 -7.65
N ARG A 67 5.19 6.42 -6.73
CA ARG A 67 6.17 7.51 -6.69
C ARG A 67 7.55 6.98 -6.26
N PRO A 68 8.66 7.51 -6.81
CA PRO A 68 9.98 7.17 -6.32
C PRO A 68 10.15 7.70 -4.89
N ALA A 69 10.94 7.00 -4.08
CA ALA A 69 11.32 7.44 -2.73
C ALA A 69 12.23 8.67 -2.79
N ARG A 70 13.01 8.78 -3.86
CA ARG A 70 13.86 9.94 -4.16
C ARG A 70 13.04 11.11 -4.72
N SER A 71 13.13 12.27 -4.09
CA SER A 71 12.43 13.49 -4.53
C SER A 71 13.08 14.20 -5.71
N ASP A 72 14.36 13.93 -5.99
CA ASP A 72 15.10 14.45 -7.15
C ASP A 72 14.81 13.68 -8.45
N ILE A 73 14.10 12.55 -8.36
CA ILE A 73 13.68 11.76 -9.51
C ILE A 73 12.24 12.10 -9.82
N VAL A 74 12.01 12.79 -10.93
CA VAL A 74 10.66 12.94 -11.45
C VAL A 74 10.62 12.78 -12.96
N ARG A 75 9.50 12.21 -13.41
CA ARG A 75 8.82 12.51 -14.67
C ARG A 75 9.28 11.78 -15.92
N THR A 76 9.11 10.45 -15.87
CA THR A 76 8.74 9.72 -17.10
C THR A 76 7.56 10.45 -17.76
N GLU A 77 7.49 10.40 -19.09
CA GLU A 77 6.46 11.13 -19.83
C GLU A 77 5.04 10.72 -19.40
N ALA A 78 4.83 9.44 -19.11
CA ALA A 78 3.58 8.92 -18.60
C ALA A 78 3.18 9.58 -17.27
N TRP A 79 4.10 9.69 -16.32
CA TRP A 79 3.80 10.34 -15.04
C TRP A 79 3.59 11.84 -15.14
N ARG A 80 4.21 12.53 -16.12
CA ARG A 80 3.88 13.94 -16.39
C ARG A 80 2.45 14.11 -16.90
N ARG A 81 1.97 13.14 -17.68
CA ARG A 81 0.69 13.24 -18.36
C ARG A 81 -0.47 12.77 -17.48
N PHE A 82 -0.24 11.75 -16.65
CA PHE A 82 -1.30 11.05 -15.91
C PHE A 82 -1.12 11.08 -14.40
N GLY A 83 0.05 11.51 -13.91
CA GLY A 83 0.30 11.60 -12.47
C GLY A 83 -0.62 12.64 -11.82
N VAL A 84 -1.26 12.25 -10.72
CA VAL A 84 -2.09 13.15 -9.91
C VAL A 84 -1.30 13.57 -8.67
N GLU A 85 -1.37 14.86 -8.34
CA GLU A 85 -0.90 15.34 -7.04
C GLU A 85 -1.91 14.98 -5.96
N VAL A 86 -1.46 14.18 -5.00
CA VAL A 86 -2.29 13.71 -3.88
C VAL A 86 -1.69 14.22 -2.58
N THR A 87 -2.52 14.83 -1.75
CA THR A 87 -2.18 15.08 -0.35
C THR A 87 -2.53 13.83 0.42
N ALA A 88 -1.51 13.05 0.78
CA ALA A 88 -1.75 11.88 1.59
C ALA A 88 -2.01 12.27 3.05
N ILE A 89 -2.96 11.60 3.68
CA ILE A 89 -3.16 11.68 5.13
C ILE A 89 -1.91 11.09 5.79
N PRO A 90 -1.17 11.85 6.62
CA PRO A 90 -0.05 11.31 7.35
C PRO A 90 -0.56 10.32 8.40
N ILE A 91 -0.20 9.05 8.25
CA ILE A 91 -0.35 8.07 9.32
C ILE A 91 0.93 8.07 10.14
N ASP A 92 0.81 8.25 11.45
CA ASP A 92 1.94 8.09 12.36
C ASP A 92 2.31 6.60 12.43
N GLU A 93 3.46 6.24 11.88
CA GLU A 93 3.94 4.86 11.79
C GLU A 93 4.06 4.21 13.18
N TRP A 94 4.36 5.00 14.22
CA TRP A 94 4.44 4.54 15.60
C TRP A 94 3.08 4.13 16.18
N ARG A 95 1.98 4.60 15.56
CA ARG A 95 0.62 4.22 15.94
C ARG A 95 0.14 2.97 15.21
N ILE A 96 0.72 2.62 14.06
CA ILE A 96 0.27 1.46 13.28
C ILE A 96 0.48 0.17 14.08
N GLY A 97 1.68 -0.04 14.64
CA GLY A 97 2.00 -1.25 15.41
C GLY A 97 1.03 -1.47 16.59
N PRO A 98 0.86 -0.49 17.50
CA PRO A 98 -0.06 -0.61 18.62
C PRO A 98 -1.54 -0.78 18.23
N ILE A 99 -1.98 -0.22 17.10
CA ILE A 99 -3.38 -0.29 16.63
C ILE A 99 -3.61 -1.51 15.71
N TRP A 100 -2.56 -2.25 15.35
CA TRP A 100 -2.65 -3.36 14.40
C TRP A 100 -3.61 -4.45 14.87
N GLU A 101 -3.53 -4.82 16.15
CA GLU A 101 -4.41 -5.83 16.73
C GLU A 101 -5.87 -5.37 16.76
N GLU A 102 -6.12 -4.11 17.12
CA GLU A 102 -7.46 -3.50 17.08
C GLU A 102 -8.03 -3.48 15.66
N TRP A 103 -7.21 -3.13 14.67
CA TRP A 103 -7.59 -3.13 13.26
C TRP A 103 -7.97 -4.53 12.78
N LEU A 104 -7.17 -5.55 13.11
CA LEU A 104 -7.46 -6.95 12.77
C LEU A 104 -8.75 -7.44 13.42
N LEU A 105 -8.95 -7.16 14.71
CA LEU A 105 -10.16 -7.55 15.45
C LEU A 105 -11.41 -6.86 14.89
N THR A 106 -11.31 -5.57 14.54
CA THR A 106 -12.41 -4.82 13.93
C THR A 106 -12.79 -5.42 12.58
N TRP A 107 -11.82 -5.76 11.73
CA TRP A 107 -12.10 -6.42 10.46
C TRP A 107 -12.70 -7.81 10.63
N GLN A 108 -12.22 -8.58 11.62
CA GLN A 108 -12.79 -9.88 11.94
C GLN A 108 -14.27 -9.74 12.34
N GLN A 109 -14.60 -8.80 13.22
CA GLN A 109 -15.99 -8.54 13.62
C GLN A 109 -16.88 -8.16 12.43
N ILE A 110 -16.40 -7.29 11.54
CA ILE A 110 -17.14 -6.89 10.32
C ILE A 110 -17.41 -8.11 9.44
N VAL A 111 -16.38 -8.93 9.17
CA VAL A 111 -16.51 -10.12 8.33
C VAL A 111 -17.45 -11.15 8.95
N GLU A 112 -17.37 -11.36 10.26
CA GLU A 112 -18.25 -12.29 10.99
C GLU A 112 -19.71 -11.82 11.00
N ALA A 113 -19.97 -10.53 11.23
CA ALA A 113 -21.32 -9.95 11.19
C ALA A 113 -21.96 -10.08 9.79
N ILE A 114 -21.20 -9.77 8.74
CA ILE A 114 -21.66 -9.95 7.36
C ILE A 114 -21.96 -11.44 7.08
N ALA A 115 -21.11 -12.35 7.54
CA ALA A 115 -21.29 -13.78 7.34
C ALA A 115 -22.49 -14.36 8.11
N SER A 116 -22.83 -13.79 9.28
CA SER A 116 -24.00 -14.20 10.08
C SER A 116 -25.32 -13.58 9.60
N GLY A 117 -25.27 -12.58 8.72
CA GLY A 117 -26.44 -11.82 8.28
C GLY A 117 -26.90 -10.77 9.30
N GLU A 118 -26.05 -10.44 10.28
CA GLU A 118 -26.27 -9.37 11.24
C GLU A 118 -25.76 -8.04 10.68
N GLU A 119 -26.47 -6.94 10.96
CA GLU A 119 -26.02 -5.61 10.59
C GLU A 119 -24.85 -5.22 11.53
N PRO A 120 -23.64 -4.92 11.01
CA PRO A 120 -22.49 -4.66 11.87
C PRO A 120 -22.74 -3.40 12.71
N LEU A 121 -22.73 -3.56 14.03
CA LEU A 121 -22.78 -2.42 14.94
C LEU A 121 -21.52 -1.56 14.74
N PRO A 122 -21.65 -0.23 14.68
CA PRO A 122 -20.48 0.63 14.53
C PRO A 122 -19.53 0.41 15.72
N PRO A 123 -18.22 0.21 15.46
CA PRO A 123 -17.26 -0.02 16.54
C PRO A 123 -17.17 1.22 17.44
N VAL A 124 -17.31 1.01 18.75
CA VAL A 124 -17.07 2.06 19.75
C VAL A 124 -15.58 2.03 20.08
N VAL A 125 -14.84 3.02 19.58
CA VAL A 125 -13.39 3.13 19.80
C VAL A 125 -13.11 4.14 20.92
N GLU A 126 -12.65 3.66 22.07
CA GLU A 126 -12.13 4.49 23.16
C GLU A 126 -10.60 4.54 23.10
N VAL A 127 -10.04 5.63 22.57
CA VAL A 127 -8.58 5.82 22.48
C VAL A 127 -8.04 6.33 23.80
N THR A 128 -7.31 5.48 24.53
CA THR A 128 -6.51 5.91 25.68
C THR A 128 -5.06 6.13 25.24
N LEU A 129 -4.63 7.39 25.13
CA LEU A 129 -3.24 7.71 24.85
C LEU A 129 -2.37 7.52 26.11
N PRO A 130 -1.17 6.92 25.99
CA PRO A 130 -0.26 6.82 27.12
C PRO A 130 0.15 8.21 27.63
N SER A 131 0.17 8.37 28.96
CA SER A 131 0.72 9.56 29.62
C SER A 131 2.23 9.66 29.34
N ARG A 132 2.68 10.90 29.09
CA ARG A 132 4.07 11.27 28.73
C ARG A 132 5.14 10.64 29.60
#